data_AF-A0A955NRG5-F1
#
_entry.id   AF-A0A955NRG5-F1
#
_cell.length_a   1.000
_cell.length_b   1.000
_cell.length_c   1.000
_cell.angle_alpha   90.00
_cell.angle_beta   90.00
_cell.angle_gamma   90.00
#
_symmetry.space_group_name_H-M   'P 1'
#
loop_
_entity.id
_entity.type
_entity.pdbx_description
1 polymer ?
#
loop_
_entity_poly.entity_id
_entity_poly.type
_entity_poly.pdbx_seq_one_letter_code
_entity_poly.pdbx_strand_id
1 'polypeptide(L)'
;AKRQFENTNLLVLRGTERKEENLEGLGATVKTAPRDLMHELFNEMPENDEVHAVAEGMFQGAEKVVEPSEQDGLNAARTFTAAKQLLAREECNALTTDCLGMVTNRLVPTPPCMAASIFQDAGITYGCEADVDGALSLMLPSYLFDRPGFMNDPVPETVKNNLIVAHCVSGTKLNGFNEESEPYILRSHSESDLGVSLQVLWEPGHPVTLVRFKGPKEVIVDTGTVVENINTPPAGGCRTNFEVAMDRVEDVRDVLGFHQVVFYGDRRRDVEAFCQMWNMKVTNSPRFAGEIEKEVKES
;
A
#
# COMPACT_ATOMS: atom_id res chain seq x y z
N ALA A 1 17.01 2.25 -6.33
CA ALA A 1 16.87 2.27 -4.85
C ALA A 1 17.56 3.45 -4.17
N LYS A 2 18.88 3.44 -3.89
CA LYS A 2 19.53 4.47 -3.02
C LYS A 2 19.26 5.92 -3.34
N ARG A 3 19.69 6.33 -4.51
CA ARG A 3 19.49 7.70 -4.97
C ARG A 3 18.01 8.05 -5.08
N GLN A 4 17.13 7.07 -5.30
CA GLN A 4 15.69 7.30 -5.36
C GLN A 4 15.13 7.64 -3.97
N PHE A 5 15.53 6.90 -2.92
CA PHE A 5 15.19 7.27 -1.54
C PHE A 5 15.77 8.64 -1.14
N GLU A 6 17.04 8.91 -1.43
CA GLU A 6 17.68 10.21 -1.13
C GLU A 6 17.01 11.39 -1.87
N ASN A 7 16.43 11.14 -3.04
CA ASN A 7 15.68 12.14 -3.81
C ASN A 7 14.16 12.10 -3.54
N THR A 8 13.70 11.31 -2.57
CA THR A 8 12.28 11.23 -2.23
C THR A 8 11.88 12.41 -1.35
N ASN A 9 10.84 13.11 -1.79
CA ASN A 9 10.08 14.06 -0.99
C ASN A 9 8.69 13.42 -0.76
N LEU A 10 8.50 12.82 0.41
CA LEU A 10 7.26 12.17 0.82
C LEU A 10 6.33 13.21 1.47
N LEU A 11 5.19 13.46 0.84
CA LEU A 11 4.10 14.25 1.41
C LEU A 11 3.30 13.41 2.41
N VAL A 12 3.12 13.91 3.62
CA VAL A 12 2.28 13.27 4.65
C VAL A 12 1.12 14.20 4.97
N LEU A 13 -0.10 13.85 4.56
CA LEU A 13 -1.29 14.63 4.87
C LEU A 13 -1.89 14.17 6.20
N ARG A 14 -1.63 14.92 7.27
CA ARG A 14 -2.06 14.59 8.62
C ARG A 14 -2.16 15.85 9.50
N GLY A 15 -3.17 15.87 10.38
CA GLY A 15 -3.34 16.94 11.36
C GLY A 15 -3.53 18.31 10.69
N THR A 16 -3.06 19.37 11.36
CA THR A 16 -3.23 20.77 10.94
C THR A 16 -1.91 21.52 10.76
N GLU A 17 -0.78 20.86 11.03
CA GLU A 17 0.53 21.51 11.05
C GLU A 17 1.29 21.26 9.75
N ARG A 18 2.24 22.16 9.46
CA ARG A 18 3.24 21.97 8.42
C ARG A 18 4.59 21.72 9.08
N LYS A 19 5.28 20.67 8.66
CA LYS A 19 6.62 20.32 9.14
C LYS A 19 7.41 19.69 8.01
N GLU A 20 8.72 19.92 8.01
CA GLU A 20 9.66 19.21 7.15
C GLU A 20 10.73 18.56 8.02
N GLU A 21 11.04 17.30 7.73
CA GLU A 21 12.07 16.54 8.41
C GLU A 21 12.80 15.61 7.44
N ASN A 22 14.08 15.35 7.71
CA ASN A 22 14.88 14.44 6.89
C ASN A 22 15.06 13.11 7.64
N LEU A 23 14.77 12.00 6.96
CA LEU A 23 14.89 10.66 7.53
C LEU A 23 16.34 10.19 7.48
N GLU A 24 17.09 10.49 8.54
CA GLU A 24 18.48 10.06 8.70
C GLU A 24 18.64 8.55 8.50
N GLY A 25 19.44 8.16 7.50
CA GLY A 25 19.65 6.77 7.10
C GLY A 25 19.22 6.53 5.65
N LEU A 26 17.99 6.93 5.30
CA LEU A 26 17.45 6.82 3.94
C LEU A 26 17.69 8.09 3.11
N GLY A 27 17.79 9.24 3.76
CA GLY A 27 17.95 10.55 3.12
C GLY A 27 16.67 11.13 2.50
N ALA A 28 15.54 10.43 2.65
CA ALA A 28 14.25 10.92 2.20
C ALA A 28 13.79 12.12 3.05
N THR A 29 13.18 13.11 2.41
CA THR A 29 12.54 14.23 3.09
C THR A 29 11.06 13.92 3.30
N VAL A 30 10.57 14.07 4.52
CA VAL A 30 9.15 13.98 4.87
C VAL A 30 8.61 15.38 5.06
N LYS A 31 7.65 15.75 4.22
CA LYS A 31 6.90 17.01 4.32
C LYS A 31 5.50 16.71 4.84
N THR A 32 5.23 17.05 6.09
CA THR A 32 3.89 16.98 6.66
C THR A 32 3.11 18.24 6.31
N ALA A 33 1.87 18.06 5.86
CA ALA A 33 0.93 19.14 5.59
C ALA A 33 -0.47 18.81 6.14
N PRO A 34 -1.34 19.83 6.33
CA PRO A 34 -2.67 19.63 6.87
C PRO A 34 -3.46 18.59 6.07
N ARG A 35 -4.15 17.71 6.80
CA ARG A 35 -4.99 16.65 6.20
C ARG A 35 -6.04 17.20 5.25
N ASP A 36 -6.58 18.36 5.60
CA ASP A 36 -7.76 18.91 4.95
C ASP A 36 -7.50 19.34 3.50
N LEU A 37 -6.23 19.60 3.15
CA LEU A 37 -5.81 19.94 1.78
C LEU A 37 -6.30 18.94 0.73
N MET A 38 -6.41 17.65 1.07
CA MET A 38 -6.85 16.63 0.12
C MET A 38 -8.31 16.83 -0.30
N HIS A 39 -9.21 17.04 0.66
CA HIS A 39 -10.63 17.17 0.36
C HIS A 39 -10.99 18.59 -0.11
N GLU A 40 -10.28 19.61 0.38
CA GLU A 40 -10.37 20.97 -0.16
C GLU A 40 -10.00 20.99 -1.64
N LEU A 41 -8.86 20.40 -2.00
CA LEU A 41 -8.43 20.34 -3.39
C LEU A 41 -9.35 19.48 -4.25
N PHE A 42 -9.86 18.37 -3.73
CA PHE A 42 -10.88 17.57 -4.41
C PHE A 42 -12.12 18.41 -4.79
N ASN A 43 -12.60 19.25 -3.88
CA ASN A 43 -13.77 20.11 -4.13
C ASN A 43 -13.53 21.13 -5.25
N GLU A 44 -12.27 21.50 -5.49
CA GLU A 44 -11.87 22.39 -6.59
C GLU A 44 -11.65 21.65 -7.92
N MET A 45 -11.46 20.33 -7.92
CA MET A 45 -11.18 19.58 -9.14
C MET A 45 -12.45 19.41 -10.00
N PRO A 46 -12.46 19.91 -11.26
CA PRO A 46 -13.59 19.72 -12.15
C PRO A 46 -13.61 18.31 -12.75
N GLU A 47 -14.77 17.89 -13.24
CA GLU A 47 -14.85 16.82 -14.24
C GLU A 47 -14.34 17.39 -15.57
N ASN A 48 -13.31 16.76 -16.13
CA ASN A 48 -12.65 17.16 -17.37
C ASN A 48 -12.22 15.91 -18.17
N ASP A 49 -11.67 16.10 -19.36
CA ASP A 49 -11.29 15.01 -20.26
C ASP A 49 -10.32 14.00 -19.60
N GLU A 50 -9.41 14.46 -18.74
CA GLU A 50 -8.51 13.57 -18.00
C GLU A 50 -9.27 12.70 -16.98
N VAL A 51 -10.19 13.30 -16.22
CA VAL A 51 -11.04 12.58 -15.26
C VAL A 51 -11.86 11.50 -15.96
N HIS A 52 -12.48 11.84 -17.10
CA HIS A 52 -13.24 10.87 -17.90
C HIS A 52 -12.35 9.74 -18.43
N ALA A 53 -11.18 10.07 -19.00
CA ALA A 53 -10.27 9.06 -19.52
C ALA A 53 -9.73 8.11 -18.44
N VAL A 54 -9.40 8.63 -17.25
CA VAL A 54 -8.95 7.83 -16.11
C VAL A 54 -10.06 6.90 -15.63
N ALA A 55 -11.28 7.41 -15.44
CA ALA A 55 -12.42 6.61 -15.02
C ALA A 55 -12.75 5.51 -16.05
N GLU A 56 -12.85 5.89 -17.33
CA GLU A 56 -13.13 4.96 -18.42
C GLU A 56 -12.06 3.86 -18.52
N GLY A 57 -10.78 4.21 -18.47
CA GLY A 57 -9.68 3.24 -18.53
C GLY A 57 -9.75 2.22 -17.40
N MET A 58 -9.98 2.68 -16.16
CA MET A 58 -10.11 1.77 -15.01
C MET A 58 -11.33 0.85 -15.12
N PHE A 59 -12.47 1.36 -15.60
CA PHE A 59 -13.70 0.58 -15.73
C PHE A 59 -13.64 -0.41 -16.91
N GLN A 60 -13.01 -0.03 -18.02
CA GLN A 60 -12.83 -0.92 -19.17
C GLN A 60 -11.81 -2.04 -18.91
N GLY A 61 -10.76 -1.77 -18.12
CA GLY A 61 -9.77 -2.78 -17.75
C GLY A 61 -10.24 -3.76 -16.67
N ALA A 62 -11.35 -3.46 -15.98
CA ALA A 62 -11.86 -4.31 -14.92
C ALA A 62 -12.56 -5.56 -15.48
N GLU A 63 -12.29 -6.74 -14.88
CA GLU A 63 -13.04 -7.95 -15.24
C GLU A 63 -14.52 -7.84 -14.88
N LYS A 64 -14.80 -7.09 -13.81
CA LYS A 64 -16.15 -6.88 -13.29
C LYS A 64 -16.23 -5.60 -12.48
N VAL A 65 -17.39 -4.97 -12.52
CA VAL A 65 -17.81 -3.92 -11.59
C VAL A 65 -18.97 -4.46 -10.76
N VAL A 66 -18.89 -4.34 -9.43
CA VAL A 66 -19.91 -4.90 -8.53
C VAL A 66 -20.80 -3.81 -7.94
N GLU A 67 -20.25 -2.94 -7.10
CA GLU A 67 -20.99 -1.84 -6.46
C GLU A 67 -20.84 -0.47 -7.14
N PRO A 68 -19.64 -0.05 -7.59
CA PRO A 68 -19.46 1.35 -8.02
C PRO A 68 -20.29 1.75 -9.24
N SER A 69 -20.84 2.96 -9.19
CA SER A 69 -21.47 3.61 -10.34
C SER A 69 -20.47 4.36 -11.22
N GLU A 70 -20.92 4.81 -12.40
CA GLU A 70 -20.12 5.69 -13.26
C GLU A 70 -19.70 6.98 -12.54
N GLN A 71 -20.60 7.58 -11.75
CA GLN A 71 -20.29 8.78 -10.97
C GLN A 71 -19.27 8.51 -9.87
N ASP A 72 -19.27 7.32 -9.27
CA ASP A 72 -18.22 6.91 -8.33
C ASP A 72 -16.86 6.83 -9.03
N GLY A 73 -16.83 6.33 -10.27
CA GLY A 73 -15.65 6.35 -11.14
C GLY A 73 -15.12 7.76 -11.37
N LEU A 74 -15.99 8.70 -11.76
CA LEU A 74 -15.62 10.11 -11.97
C LEU A 74 -15.10 10.76 -10.69
N ASN A 75 -15.77 10.53 -9.55
CA ASN A 75 -15.29 11.03 -8.27
C ASN A 75 -13.93 10.44 -7.91
N ALA A 76 -13.73 9.13 -8.06
CA ALA A 76 -12.46 8.49 -7.76
C ALA A 76 -11.32 9.00 -8.68
N ALA A 77 -11.62 9.30 -9.95
CA ALA A 77 -10.68 9.91 -10.89
C ALA A 77 -10.36 11.37 -10.54
N ARG A 78 -11.33 12.14 -10.01
CA ARG A 78 -11.07 13.49 -9.46
C ARG A 78 -10.12 13.44 -8.27
N THR A 79 -10.19 12.40 -7.44
CA THR A 79 -9.24 12.18 -6.35
C THR A 79 -7.82 11.93 -6.88
N PHE A 80 -7.67 11.23 -8.01
CA PHE A 80 -6.38 11.08 -8.70
C PHE A 80 -5.83 12.43 -9.16
N THR A 81 -6.64 13.26 -9.83
CA THR A 81 -6.19 14.59 -10.28
C THR A 81 -5.87 15.52 -9.12
N ALA A 82 -6.62 15.44 -8.00
CA ALA A 82 -6.34 16.19 -6.78
C ALA A 82 -4.98 15.78 -6.19
N ALA A 83 -4.75 14.49 -5.98
CA ALA A 83 -3.47 13.98 -5.46
C ALA A 83 -2.29 14.36 -6.37
N LYS A 84 -2.47 14.29 -7.71
CA LYS A 84 -1.45 14.70 -8.69
C LYS A 84 -1.12 16.19 -8.57
N GLN A 85 -2.14 17.05 -8.47
CA GLN A 85 -1.93 18.48 -8.25
C GLN A 85 -1.26 18.76 -6.91
N LEU A 86 -1.61 18.02 -5.87
CA LEU A 86 -1.06 18.22 -4.53
C LEU A 86 0.43 17.88 -4.47
N LEU A 87 0.83 16.75 -5.07
CA LEU A 87 2.24 16.40 -5.23
C LEU A 87 3.02 17.53 -5.94
N ALA A 88 2.46 18.08 -7.02
CA ALA A 88 3.09 19.18 -7.74
C ALA A 88 3.19 20.47 -6.91
N ARG A 89 2.12 20.85 -6.19
CA ARG A 89 2.08 22.06 -5.35
C ARG A 89 3.04 22.00 -4.17
N GLU A 90 3.22 20.82 -3.57
CA GLU A 90 4.08 20.60 -2.40
C GLU A 90 5.52 20.18 -2.79
N GLU A 91 5.80 20.08 -4.09
CA GLU A 91 7.08 19.64 -4.65
C GLU A 91 7.52 18.26 -4.12
N CYS A 92 6.55 17.34 -4.05
CA CYS A 92 6.69 15.98 -3.57
C CYS A 92 6.57 14.97 -4.71
N ASN A 93 7.18 13.80 -4.56
CA ASN A 93 7.16 12.70 -5.54
C ASN A 93 6.59 11.40 -4.98
N ALA A 94 6.09 11.43 -3.75
CA ALA A 94 5.33 10.37 -3.12
C ALA A 94 4.39 10.99 -2.08
N LEU A 95 3.32 10.28 -1.71
CA LEU A 95 2.41 10.71 -0.66
C LEU A 95 1.91 9.56 0.23
N THR A 96 1.50 9.92 1.43
CA THR A 96 0.62 9.11 2.28
C THR A 96 -0.39 10.04 2.95
N THR A 97 -1.64 9.60 3.09
CA THR A 97 -2.73 10.46 3.56
C THR A 97 -3.49 9.81 4.70
N ASP A 98 -3.90 10.57 5.71
CA ASP A 98 -4.90 10.16 6.72
C ASP A 98 -6.28 10.00 6.03
N CYS A 99 -6.39 8.92 5.27
CA CYS A 99 -7.49 8.57 4.39
C CYS A 99 -8.76 8.22 5.20
N LEU A 100 -8.61 7.51 6.32
CA LEU A 100 -9.73 7.07 7.14
C LEU A 100 -10.49 8.24 7.79
N GLY A 101 -9.79 9.29 8.26
CA GLY A 101 -10.45 10.47 8.81
C GLY A 101 -11.36 11.16 7.78
N MET A 102 -10.93 11.19 6.51
CA MET A 102 -11.69 11.76 5.41
C MET A 102 -12.92 10.90 5.05
N VAL A 103 -12.74 9.58 4.99
CA VAL A 103 -13.80 8.60 4.67
C VAL A 103 -14.85 8.52 5.77
N THR A 104 -14.42 8.43 7.04
CA THR A 104 -15.30 8.30 8.21
C THR A 104 -16.21 9.51 8.36
N ASN A 105 -15.67 10.71 8.12
CA ASN A 105 -16.42 11.97 8.19
C ASN A 105 -17.17 12.29 6.89
N ARG A 106 -17.06 11.45 5.85
CA ARG A 106 -17.70 11.64 4.53
C ARG A 106 -17.43 13.03 3.94
N LEU A 107 -16.21 13.54 4.09
CA LEU A 107 -15.82 14.86 3.59
C LEU A 107 -15.74 14.91 2.05
N VAL A 108 -15.62 13.75 1.42
CA VAL A 108 -15.68 13.52 -0.02
C VAL A 108 -16.52 12.28 -0.32
N PRO A 109 -17.12 12.16 -1.51
CA PRO A 109 -17.97 11.03 -1.87
C PRO A 109 -17.21 9.72 -2.15
N THR A 110 -15.87 9.73 -2.09
CA THR A 110 -15.02 8.58 -2.44
C THR A 110 -13.74 8.54 -1.61
N PRO A 111 -13.24 7.36 -1.22
CA PRO A 111 -11.85 7.22 -0.77
C PRO A 111 -10.86 7.39 -1.94
N PRO A 112 -9.56 7.58 -1.64
CA PRO A 112 -8.52 7.70 -2.66
C PRO A 112 -8.02 6.36 -3.23
N CYS A 113 -8.74 5.25 -3.03
CA CYS A 113 -8.22 3.91 -3.27
C CYS A 113 -7.89 3.63 -4.75
N MET A 114 -8.77 4.02 -5.67
CA MET A 114 -8.49 3.91 -7.11
C MET A 114 -7.30 4.77 -7.53
N ALA A 115 -7.24 6.02 -7.05
CA ALA A 115 -6.11 6.90 -7.30
C ALA A 115 -4.80 6.29 -6.83
N ALA A 116 -4.76 5.78 -5.59
CA ALA A 116 -3.57 5.18 -5.01
C ALA A 116 -3.09 3.95 -5.81
N SER A 117 -4.01 3.14 -6.34
CA SER A 117 -3.68 1.99 -7.20
C SER A 117 -3.04 2.45 -8.53
N ILE A 118 -3.60 3.49 -9.16
CA ILE A 118 -3.04 4.09 -10.39
C ILE A 118 -1.62 4.65 -10.13
N PHE A 119 -1.42 5.35 -9.01
CA PHE A 119 -0.10 5.87 -8.64
C PHE A 119 0.91 4.73 -8.44
N GLN A 120 0.52 3.66 -7.75
CA GLN A 120 1.38 2.50 -7.53
C GLN A 120 1.79 1.83 -8.86
N ASP A 121 0.87 1.67 -9.81
CA ASP A 121 1.18 1.14 -11.14
C ASP A 121 2.08 2.04 -11.98
N ALA A 122 2.10 3.34 -11.67
CA ALA A 122 3.02 4.33 -12.25
C ALA A 122 4.37 4.43 -11.51
N GLY A 123 4.60 3.61 -10.49
CA GLY A 123 5.82 3.62 -9.67
C GLY A 123 5.89 4.78 -8.66
N ILE A 124 4.79 5.50 -8.45
CA ILE A 124 4.68 6.58 -7.48
C ILE A 124 3.99 6.05 -6.22
N THR A 125 4.62 6.19 -5.07
CA THR A 125 4.03 5.72 -3.82
C THR A 125 2.85 6.58 -3.39
N TYR A 126 1.69 5.95 -3.22
CA TYR A 126 0.56 6.47 -2.44
C TYR A 126 0.25 5.46 -1.32
N GLY A 127 0.63 5.81 -0.08
CA GLY A 127 0.30 5.05 1.14
C GLY A 127 -1.02 5.51 1.80
N CYS A 128 -1.62 4.64 2.63
CA CYS A 128 -2.79 5.02 3.45
C CYS A 128 -2.39 5.38 4.87
N GLU A 129 -3.36 5.92 5.60
CA GLU A 129 -3.34 6.21 7.04
C GLU A 129 -2.22 7.13 7.52
N ALA A 130 -1.65 7.91 6.61
CA ALA A 130 -0.47 8.73 6.87
C ALA A 130 0.70 7.91 7.47
N ASP A 131 0.76 6.60 7.17
CA ASP A 131 1.82 5.73 7.65
C ASP A 131 3.09 5.92 6.83
N VAL A 132 4.06 6.60 7.42
CA VAL A 132 5.36 6.90 6.80
C VAL A 132 6.15 5.62 6.56
N ASP A 133 6.24 4.75 7.56
CA ASP A 133 6.99 3.49 7.46
C ASP A 133 6.34 2.56 6.42
N GLY A 134 5.01 2.59 6.32
CA GLY A 134 4.26 1.87 5.29
C GLY A 134 4.54 2.43 3.89
N ALA A 135 4.57 3.75 3.74
CA ALA A 135 4.95 4.39 2.48
C ALA A 135 6.39 4.06 2.07
N LEU A 136 7.35 4.08 3.01
CA LEU A 136 8.73 3.65 2.75
C LEU A 136 8.78 2.18 2.32
N SER A 137 7.92 1.34 2.91
CA SER A 137 7.81 -0.07 2.54
C SER A 137 7.25 -0.26 1.13
N LEU A 138 6.32 0.59 0.69
CA LEU A 138 5.79 0.60 -0.69
C LEU A 138 6.85 1.07 -1.71
N MET A 139 7.72 2.00 -1.31
CA MET A 139 8.81 2.49 -2.17
C MET A 139 9.86 1.42 -2.44
N LEU A 140 10.10 0.50 -1.50
CA LEU A 140 11.18 -0.48 -1.64
C LEU A 140 11.03 -1.38 -2.88
N PRO A 141 9.89 -2.08 -3.09
CA PRO A 141 9.73 -2.88 -4.30
C PRO A 141 9.69 -2.02 -5.57
N SER A 142 9.13 -0.82 -5.49
CA SER A 142 9.13 0.13 -6.61
C SER A 142 10.55 0.48 -7.04
N TYR A 143 11.39 0.92 -6.10
CA TYR A 143 12.72 1.43 -6.40
C TYR A 143 13.78 0.34 -6.63
N LEU A 144 13.56 -0.89 -6.14
CA LEU A 144 14.53 -1.98 -6.21
C LEU A 144 14.19 -3.01 -7.28
N PHE A 145 12.91 -3.21 -7.58
CA PHE A 145 12.43 -4.29 -8.45
C PHE A 145 11.45 -3.82 -9.54
N ASP A 146 11.29 -2.51 -9.71
CA ASP A 146 10.45 -1.87 -10.72
C ASP A 146 9.02 -2.44 -10.76
N ARG A 147 8.44 -2.67 -9.57
CA ARG A 147 7.09 -3.21 -9.39
C ARG A 147 6.38 -2.61 -8.17
N PRO A 148 5.04 -2.53 -8.18
CA PRO A 148 4.28 -2.09 -7.01
C PRO A 148 4.36 -3.12 -5.87
N GLY A 149 4.04 -2.66 -4.67
CA GLY A 149 3.77 -3.51 -3.52
C GLY A 149 2.37 -3.23 -2.97
N PHE A 150 1.89 -4.14 -2.13
CA PHE A 150 0.57 -4.11 -1.51
C PHE A 150 0.71 -3.94 0.01
N MET A 151 0.42 -2.72 0.49
CA MET A 151 0.29 -2.45 1.93
C MET A 151 -0.92 -3.20 2.47
N ASN A 152 -0.75 -3.95 3.55
CA ASN A 152 -1.81 -4.80 4.09
C ASN A 152 -1.97 -4.72 5.62
N ASP A 153 -3.18 -5.01 6.06
CA ASP A 153 -3.49 -5.32 7.45
C ASP A 153 -3.40 -6.84 7.64
N PRO A 154 -2.36 -7.35 8.31
CA PRO A 154 -2.18 -8.78 8.49
C PRO A 154 -3.19 -9.34 9.49
N VAL A 155 -3.86 -10.42 9.11
CA VAL A 155 -4.79 -11.15 9.97
C VAL A 155 -4.38 -12.62 10.02
N PRO A 156 -4.02 -13.17 11.20
CA PRO A 156 -3.64 -14.58 11.32
C PRO A 156 -4.88 -15.49 11.16
N GLU A 157 -4.91 -16.32 10.11
CA GLU A 157 -5.92 -17.37 9.96
C GLU A 157 -5.46 -18.66 10.63
N THR A 158 -5.86 -18.80 11.90
CA THR A 158 -5.34 -19.84 12.80
C THR A 158 -5.75 -21.27 12.46
N VAL A 159 -6.83 -21.48 11.68
CA VAL A 159 -7.26 -22.83 11.31
C VAL A 159 -6.39 -23.40 10.20
N LYS A 160 -6.05 -22.58 9.20
CA LYS A 160 -5.16 -22.97 8.08
C LYS A 160 -3.68 -22.69 8.35
N ASN A 161 -3.39 -21.87 9.36
CA ASN A 161 -2.06 -21.33 9.65
C ASN A 161 -1.49 -20.49 8.49
N ASN A 162 -2.36 -19.73 7.83
CA ASN A 162 -2.00 -18.81 6.75
C ASN A 162 -2.17 -17.37 7.22
N LEU A 163 -1.43 -16.45 6.61
CA LEU A 163 -1.59 -15.03 6.84
C LEU A 163 -2.60 -14.48 5.83
N ILE A 164 -3.72 -13.96 6.30
CA ILE A 164 -4.59 -13.15 5.46
C ILE A 164 -3.96 -11.76 5.37
N VAL A 165 -3.77 -11.27 4.15
CA VAL A 165 -3.33 -9.91 3.87
C VAL A 165 -4.46 -9.17 3.19
N ALA A 166 -4.99 -8.13 3.86
CA ALA A 166 -6.17 -7.42 3.38
C ALA A 166 -6.00 -5.90 3.49
N HIS A 167 -6.39 -5.16 2.45
CA HIS A 167 -6.44 -3.70 2.42
C HIS A 167 -7.18 -3.18 1.18
N CYS A 168 -7.46 -1.88 1.14
CA CYS A 168 -8.30 -1.26 0.13
C CYS A 168 -7.57 -0.84 -1.16
N VAL A 169 -6.24 -0.96 -1.20
CA VAL A 169 -5.40 -0.42 -2.27
C VAL A 169 -4.34 -1.44 -2.65
N SER A 170 -4.29 -1.83 -3.92
CA SER A 170 -3.19 -2.60 -4.52
C SER A 170 -2.97 -2.08 -5.94
N GLY A 171 -1.71 -1.87 -6.33
CA GLY A 171 -1.36 -1.81 -7.74
C GLY A 171 -1.78 -3.11 -8.46
N THR A 172 -2.00 -3.02 -9.76
CA THR A 172 -2.38 -4.14 -10.63
C THR A 172 -1.18 -4.74 -11.35
N LYS A 173 -0.11 -3.97 -11.58
CA LYS A 173 1.06 -4.40 -12.37
C LYS A 173 2.09 -5.19 -11.56
N LEU A 174 1.64 -6.25 -10.90
CA LEU A 174 2.41 -6.97 -9.88
C LEU A 174 3.72 -7.59 -10.40
N ASN A 175 3.78 -7.94 -11.69
CA ASN A 175 4.99 -8.47 -12.33
C ASN A 175 6.03 -7.40 -12.71
N GLY A 176 5.64 -6.13 -12.79
CA GLY A 176 6.50 -4.99 -13.09
C GLY A 176 5.77 -3.85 -13.81
N PHE A 177 6.26 -2.61 -13.71
CA PHE A 177 5.57 -1.43 -14.26
C PHE A 177 5.33 -1.44 -15.78
N ASN A 178 6.12 -2.22 -16.51
CA ASN A 178 6.03 -2.39 -17.96
C ASN A 178 5.33 -3.70 -18.38
N GLU A 179 4.86 -4.48 -17.41
CA GLU A 179 4.13 -5.72 -17.65
C GLU A 179 2.62 -5.47 -17.63
N GLU A 180 1.86 -6.48 -18.05
CA GLU A 180 0.40 -6.47 -18.01
C GLU A 180 -0.12 -6.42 -16.56
N SER A 181 -1.28 -5.79 -16.41
CA SER A 181 -2.02 -5.79 -15.14
C SER A 181 -2.55 -7.18 -14.82
N GLU A 182 -2.47 -7.55 -13.55
CA GLU A 182 -3.25 -8.66 -13.01
C GLU A 182 -4.74 -8.35 -13.08
N PRO A 183 -5.59 -9.39 -13.21
CA PRO A 183 -7.03 -9.23 -13.15
C PRO A 183 -7.49 -8.48 -11.91
N TYR A 184 -8.45 -7.57 -12.07
CA TYR A 184 -9.03 -6.85 -10.95
C TYR A 184 -10.53 -6.61 -11.12
N ILE A 185 -11.21 -6.51 -9.98
CA ILE A 185 -12.63 -6.21 -9.87
C ILE A 185 -12.78 -4.84 -9.20
N LEU A 186 -13.64 -3.98 -9.74
CA LEU A 186 -13.99 -2.72 -9.10
C LEU A 186 -15.10 -2.94 -8.07
N ARG A 187 -14.80 -2.50 -6.85
CA ARG A 187 -15.67 -2.62 -5.68
C ARG A 187 -15.81 -1.26 -4.99
N SER A 188 -16.83 -1.08 -4.16
CA SER A 188 -16.86 0.05 -3.21
C SER A 188 -15.81 -0.14 -2.10
N HIS A 189 -15.47 0.85 -1.29
CA HIS A 189 -14.65 0.61 -0.10
C HIS A 189 -15.40 -0.18 0.97
N SER A 190 -14.79 -1.24 1.51
CA SER A 190 -15.48 -2.26 2.30
C SER A 190 -16.16 -1.69 3.55
N GLU A 191 -15.46 -0.83 4.29
CA GLU A 191 -15.88 -0.34 5.60
C GLU A 191 -16.90 0.82 5.51
N SER A 192 -17.03 1.46 4.34
CA SER A 192 -17.85 2.67 4.17
C SER A 192 -18.93 2.54 3.09
N ASP A 193 -18.79 1.56 2.20
CA ASP A 193 -19.58 1.36 0.99
C ASP A 193 -19.59 2.57 0.05
N LEU A 194 -18.43 3.24 -0.07
CA LEU A 194 -18.26 4.46 -0.87
C LEU A 194 -17.24 4.29 -2.00
N GLY A 195 -17.50 4.98 -3.11
CA GLY A 195 -16.54 5.21 -4.19
C GLY A 195 -15.98 3.96 -4.84
N VAL A 196 -14.70 4.00 -5.23
CA VAL A 196 -14.02 2.91 -5.95
C VAL A 196 -12.76 2.46 -5.22
N SER A 197 -12.68 1.16 -4.97
CA SER A 197 -11.52 0.41 -4.48
C SER A 197 -11.30 -0.81 -5.38
N LEU A 198 -10.06 -1.25 -5.49
CA LEU A 198 -9.70 -2.40 -6.31
C LEU A 198 -9.63 -3.66 -5.45
N GLN A 199 -10.26 -4.72 -5.96
CA GLN A 199 -9.97 -6.10 -5.59
C GLN A 199 -9.06 -6.67 -6.68
N VAL A 200 -7.74 -6.55 -6.48
CA VAL A 200 -6.74 -7.15 -7.37
C VAL A 200 -6.61 -8.62 -7.03
N LEU A 201 -6.60 -9.48 -8.05
CA LEU A 201 -6.54 -10.93 -7.87
C LEU A 201 -5.09 -11.38 -7.96
N TRP A 202 -4.52 -11.79 -6.82
CA TRP A 202 -3.15 -12.28 -6.73
C TRP A 202 -3.08 -13.73 -7.18
N GLU A 203 -2.10 -14.08 -8.00
CA GLU A 203 -1.98 -15.42 -8.60
C GLU A 203 -1.65 -16.49 -7.53
N PRO A 204 -2.52 -17.50 -7.30
CA PRO A 204 -2.22 -18.60 -6.40
C PRO A 204 -0.96 -19.38 -6.81
N GLY A 205 -0.14 -19.73 -5.83
CA GLY A 205 1.15 -20.41 -6.03
C GLY A 205 2.32 -19.46 -6.35
N HIS A 206 2.06 -18.17 -6.56
CA HIS A 206 3.12 -17.19 -6.82
C HIS A 206 3.90 -16.89 -5.52
N PRO A 207 5.25 -16.92 -5.53
CA PRO A 207 6.05 -16.57 -4.36
C PRO A 207 5.96 -15.07 -4.07
N VAL A 208 6.00 -14.69 -2.80
CA VAL A 208 5.93 -13.29 -2.37
C VAL A 208 6.97 -12.97 -1.31
N THR A 209 7.34 -11.70 -1.24
CA THR A 209 8.14 -11.12 -0.15
C THR A 209 7.30 -10.09 0.59
N LEU A 210 7.39 -10.11 1.92
CA LEU A 210 6.76 -9.14 2.80
C LEU A 210 7.85 -8.28 3.43
N VAL A 211 7.70 -6.96 3.34
CA VAL A 211 8.64 -6.01 3.95
C VAL A 211 7.92 -4.98 4.80
N ARG A 212 8.55 -4.59 5.91
CA ARG A 212 8.08 -3.49 6.75
C ARG A 212 9.26 -2.70 7.31
N PHE A 213 9.39 -1.43 6.90
CA PHE A 213 10.28 -0.51 7.60
C PHE A 213 9.79 -0.28 9.03
N LYS A 214 10.75 -0.17 9.95
CA LYS A 214 10.57 0.28 11.34
C LYS A 214 11.48 1.48 11.55
N GLY A 215 11.02 2.63 11.10
CA GLY A 215 11.89 3.79 10.83
C GLY A 215 12.94 3.51 9.74
N PRO A 216 13.89 4.44 9.53
CA PRO A 216 14.82 4.40 8.39
C PRO A 216 15.99 3.41 8.54
N LYS A 217 16.09 2.67 9.64
CA LYS A 217 17.27 1.86 10.00
C LYS A 217 16.97 0.39 10.28
N GLU A 218 15.71 -0.04 10.25
CA GLU A 218 15.31 -1.43 10.45
C GLU A 218 14.24 -1.82 9.43
N VAL A 219 14.36 -3.03 8.88
CA VAL A 219 13.36 -3.62 7.97
C VAL A 219 13.04 -5.03 8.44
N ILE A 220 11.76 -5.32 8.68
CA ILE A 220 11.26 -6.68 8.81
C ILE A 220 11.16 -7.28 7.41
N VAL A 221 11.70 -8.49 7.21
CA VAL A 221 11.64 -9.21 5.93
C VAL A 221 11.15 -10.62 6.17
N ASP A 222 10.06 -10.98 5.52
CA ASP A 222 9.49 -12.33 5.48
C ASP A 222 9.17 -12.74 4.03
N THR A 223 8.92 -14.02 3.80
CA THR A 223 8.52 -14.56 2.50
C THR A 223 7.36 -15.53 2.66
N GLY A 224 6.69 -15.83 1.57
CA GLY A 224 5.63 -16.82 1.55
C GLY A 224 5.16 -17.11 0.13
N THR A 225 4.03 -17.79 0.03
CA THR A 225 3.39 -18.13 -1.25
C THR A 225 1.91 -17.79 -1.20
N VAL A 226 1.39 -17.13 -2.24
CA VAL A 226 -0.06 -16.85 -2.36
C VAL A 226 -0.83 -18.17 -2.39
N VAL A 227 -1.89 -18.28 -1.58
CA VAL A 227 -2.70 -19.50 -1.48
C VAL A 227 -4.01 -19.36 -2.24
N GLU A 228 -4.82 -18.35 -1.89
CA GLU A 228 -6.09 -18.07 -2.55
C GLU A 228 -6.57 -16.64 -2.29
N ASN A 229 -7.36 -16.09 -3.21
CA ASN A 229 -8.04 -14.81 -3.01
C ASN A 229 -9.33 -15.02 -2.21
N ILE A 230 -9.55 -14.19 -1.21
CA ILE A 230 -10.73 -14.23 -0.34
C ILE A 230 -11.72 -13.15 -0.76
N ASN A 231 -13.01 -13.50 -0.81
CA ASN A 231 -14.06 -12.53 -1.07
C ASN A 231 -14.54 -11.84 0.22
N THR A 232 -14.72 -10.53 0.11
CA THR A 232 -15.37 -9.68 1.11
C THR A 232 -16.69 -9.15 0.53
N PRO A 233 -17.88 -9.52 1.07
CA PRO A 233 -18.17 -10.54 2.10
C PRO A 233 -18.03 -12.00 1.60
N PRO A 234 -18.01 -13.05 2.48
CA PRO A 234 -18.31 -13.02 3.91
C PRO A 234 -17.12 -12.81 4.85
N ALA A 235 -15.88 -12.78 4.33
CA ALA A 235 -14.72 -12.49 5.17
C ALA A 235 -14.70 -11.03 5.63
N GLY A 236 -13.94 -10.76 6.69
CA GLY A 236 -13.58 -9.40 7.10
C GLY A 236 -12.38 -8.86 6.30
N GLY A 237 -12.01 -7.61 6.57
CA GLY A 237 -10.96 -6.89 5.83
C GLY A 237 -11.50 -6.20 4.59
N CYS A 238 -10.63 -5.45 3.90
CA CYS A 238 -11.03 -4.66 2.74
C CYS A 238 -10.96 -5.49 1.43
N ARG A 239 -10.76 -4.83 0.27
CA ARG A 239 -11.13 -5.40 -1.05
C ARG A 239 -10.09 -6.30 -1.70
N THR A 240 -8.82 -5.91 -1.70
CA THR A 240 -7.75 -6.85 -2.06
C THR A 240 -7.47 -7.67 -0.81
N ASN A 241 -7.74 -8.96 -0.88
CA ASN A 241 -7.75 -9.86 0.27
C ASN A 241 -7.35 -11.26 -0.19
N PHE A 242 -6.24 -11.79 0.32
CA PHE A 242 -5.75 -13.12 -0.04
C PHE A 242 -4.95 -13.75 1.09
N GLU A 243 -4.84 -15.07 1.06
CA GLU A 243 -4.03 -15.85 2.00
C GLU A 243 -2.60 -16.02 1.48
N VAL A 244 -1.64 -15.95 2.39
CA VAL A 244 -0.23 -16.27 2.17
C VAL A 244 0.18 -17.38 3.11
N ALA A 245 0.70 -18.48 2.56
CA ALA A 245 1.41 -19.49 3.34
C ALA A 245 2.80 -18.94 3.65
N MET A 246 3.06 -18.61 4.91
CA MET A 246 4.32 -17.97 5.33
C MET A 246 5.47 -18.97 5.35
N ASP A 247 6.61 -18.58 4.80
CA ASP A 247 7.83 -19.37 4.89
C ASP A 247 8.51 -19.12 6.24
N ARG A 248 9.11 -20.18 6.79
CA ARG A 248 9.94 -20.08 8.01
C ARG A 248 9.21 -19.45 9.21
N VAL A 249 7.89 -19.59 9.30
CA VAL A 249 7.08 -19.20 10.46
C VAL A 249 6.24 -20.40 10.86
N GLU A 250 6.46 -20.96 12.05
CA GLU A 250 5.69 -22.11 12.55
C GLU A 250 4.25 -21.74 12.89
N ASP A 251 4.05 -20.57 13.49
CA ASP A 251 2.74 -20.09 13.95
C ASP A 251 2.46 -18.70 13.36
N VAL A 252 1.42 -18.60 12.54
CA VAL A 252 1.09 -17.33 11.86
C VAL A 252 0.78 -16.19 12.84
N ARG A 253 0.39 -16.50 14.08
CA ARG A 253 0.14 -15.49 15.12
C ARG A 253 1.41 -14.73 15.51
N ASP A 254 2.58 -15.30 15.21
CA ASP A 254 3.87 -14.69 15.50
C ASP A 254 4.42 -13.83 14.34
N VAL A 255 3.69 -13.72 13.22
CA VAL A 255 4.09 -12.85 12.11
C VAL A 255 4.22 -11.40 12.59
N LEU A 256 5.38 -10.79 12.33
CA LEU A 256 5.73 -9.47 12.84
C LEU A 256 5.38 -8.34 11.87
N GLY A 257 4.87 -7.26 12.42
CA GLY A 257 4.63 -6.01 11.70
C GLY A 257 3.17 -5.83 11.32
N PHE A 258 2.78 -4.57 11.22
CA PHE A 258 1.48 -4.11 10.74
C PHE A 258 1.74 -3.19 9.53
N HIS A 259 0.80 -3.06 8.59
CA HIS A 259 1.04 -2.37 7.32
C HIS A 259 2.31 -2.90 6.62
N GLN A 260 2.45 -4.23 6.59
CA GLN A 260 3.48 -4.88 5.80
C GLN A 260 3.19 -4.64 4.31
N VAL A 261 4.23 -4.64 3.49
CA VAL A 261 4.09 -4.54 2.04
C VAL A 261 4.44 -5.87 1.40
N VAL A 262 3.45 -6.49 0.76
CA VAL A 262 3.61 -7.73 0.00
C VAL A 262 3.91 -7.41 -1.46
N PHE A 263 4.84 -8.11 -2.10
CA PHE A 263 5.10 -7.98 -3.53
C PHE A 263 5.56 -9.31 -4.13
N TYR A 264 5.37 -9.47 -5.44
CA TYR A 264 5.71 -10.69 -6.17
C TYR A 264 7.22 -11.00 -6.18
N GLY A 265 7.51 -12.29 -6.04
CA GLY A 265 8.83 -12.90 -6.04
C GLY A 265 9.34 -13.16 -4.62
N ASP A 266 10.11 -14.25 -4.46
CA ASP A 266 11.02 -14.40 -3.33
C ASP A 266 12.26 -13.52 -3.58
N ARG A 267 12.34 -12.43 -2.83
CA ARG A 267 13.36 -11.38 -2.91
C ARG A 267 14.05 -11.17 -1.57
N ARG A 268 13.92 -12.11 -0.62
CA ARG A 268 14.53 -11.98 0.72
C ARG A 268 16.01 -11.63 0.62
N ARG A 269 16.77 -12.38 -0.18
CA ARG A 269 18.21 -12.17 -0.35
C ARG A 269 18.54 -10.80 -0.92
N ASP A 270 17.75 -10.32 -1.89
CA ASP A 270 17.96 -9.02 -2.52
C ASP A 270 17.69 -7.88 -1.52
N VAL A 271 16.63 -8.01 -0.71
CA VAL A 271 16.31 -7.05 0.36
C VAL A 271 17.37 -7.08 1.47
N GLU A 272 17.81 -8.25 1.91
CA GLU A 272 18.88 -8.40 2.90
C GLU A 272 20.19 -7.77 2.42
N ALA A 273 20.53 -7.95 1.14
CA ALA A 273 21.70 -7.31 0.52
C ALA A 273 21.56 -5.78 0.48
N PHE A 274 20.36 -5.26 0.14
CA PHE A 274 20.07 -3.83 0.22
C PHE A 274 20.27 -3.32 1.66
N CYS A 275 19.69 -3.97 2.67
CA CYS A 275 19.83 -3.56 4.06
C CYS A 275 21.30 -3.58 4.52
N GLN A 276 22.07 -4.62 4.15
CA GLN A 276 23.49 -4.74 4.47
C GLN A 276 24.31 -3.58 3.89
N MET A 277 24.08 -3.22 2.62
CA MET A 277 24.78 -2.09 1.97
C MET A 277 24.57 -0.75 2.68
N TRP A 278 23.49 -0.63 3.46
CA TRP A 278 23.07 0.61 4.11
C TRP A 278 23.13 0.57 5.62
N ASN A 279 23.72 -0.50 6.17
CA ASN A 279 23.82 -0.67 7.61
C ASN A 279 22.44 -0.58 8.29
N MET A 280 21.42 -1.12 7.63
CA MET A 280 20.08 -1.30 8.20
C MET A 280 20.02 -2.66 8.88
N LYS A 281 19.38 -2.71 10.04
CA LYS A 281 19.07 -3.94 10.74
C LYS A 281 17.98 -4.68 9.97
N VAL A 282 18.19 -5.97 9.72
CA VAL A 282 17.12 -6.86 9.25
C VAL A 282 16.55 -7.61 10.44
N THR A 283 15.24 -7.61 10.57
CA THR A 283 14.48 -8.49 11.47
C THR A 283 13.54 -9.37 10.65
N ASN A 284 13.01 -10.44 11.23
CA ASN A 284 12.07 -11.34 10.58
C ASN A 284 11.16 -11.96 11.64
N SER A 285 10.01 -12.48 11.20
CA SER A 285 9.13 -13.26 12.07
C SER A 285 9.86 -14.49 12.61
N PRO A 286 9.60 -14.90 13.87
CA PRO A 286 10.30 -16.03 14.48
C PRO A 286 10.02 -17.31 13.72
N ARG A 287 10.98 -18.23 13.77
CA ARG A 287 10.83 -19.51 13.07
C ARG A 287 9.97 -20.47 13.85
N PHE A 288 10.09 -20.45 15.17
CA PHE A 288 9.40 -21.36 16.07
C PHE A 288 8.60 -20.57 17.11
N ALA A 289 7.46 -21.14 17.51
CA ALA A 289 6.58 -20.51 18.48
C ALA A 289 7.31 -20.25 19.81
N GLY A 290 7.14 -19.05 20.36
CA GLY A 290 7.72 -18.65 21.65
C GLY A 290 9.18 -18.16 21.60
N GLU A 291 9.80 -18.00 20.43
CA GLU A 291 11.11 -17.31 20.32
C GLU A 291 11.02 -15.84 20.75
N ILE A 292 9.88 -15.17 20.52
CA ILE A 292 9.66 -13.76 20.89
C ILE A 292 9.67 -13.56 22.42
N GLU A 293 9.16 -14.53 23.21
CA GLU A 293 9.11 -14.41 24.67
C GLU A 293 10.50 -14.45 25.33
N LYS A 294 11.51 -15.01 24.66
CA LYS A 294 12.89 -15.08 25.18
C LYS A 294 13.60 -13.73 25.08
N GLU A 295 13.41 -12.99 23.99
CA GLU A 295 14.03 -11.66 23.81
C GLU A 295 13.49 -10.63 24.81
N VAL A 296 12.19 -10.66 25.13
CA VAL A 296 11.57 -9.71 26.08
C VAL A 296 12.00 -9.95 27.53
N LYS A 297 12.44 -11.16 27.88
CA LYS A 297 12.96 -11.47 29.23
C LYS A 297 14.43 -11.11 29.41
N GLU A 298 15.15 -10.82 28.32
CA GLU A 298 16.59 -10.51 28.32
C GLU A 298 16.91 -9.02 28.09
N SER A 299 15.90 -8.17 27.89
CA SER A 299 15.99 -6.70 27.75
C SER A 299 15.55 -5.95 29.00
#